data_AF-A0A350IMZ8-F1
#
_entry.id   AF-A0A350IMZ8-F1
#
_cell.length_a   1.000
_cell.length_b   1.000
_cell.length_c   1.000
_cell.angle_alpha   90.00
_cell.angle_beta   90.00
_cell.angle_gamma   90.00
#
_symmetry.space_group_name_H-M   'P 1'
#
loop_
_entity.id
_entity.type
_entity.pdbx_description
1 polymer ?
#
loop_
_entity_poly.entity_id
_entity_poly.type
_entity_poly.pdbx_seq_one_letter_code
_entity_poly.pdbx_strand_id
1 'polypeptide(L)'
;MRDYSEGFACVQKDSVWSFIDIWGDEQFNKRFKLADSFKNGLGWASELDGSKRGYINIMGEYEILIPKEAETIIDLRWNRFVQ
;
A
#
# COMPACT_ATOMS: atom_id res chain seq x y z
N MET A 1 14.67 -4.01 -9.47
CA MET A 1 13.73 -5.01 -8.94
C MET A 1 13.19 -4.43 -7.65
N ARG A 2 11.87 -4.26 -7.52
CA ARG A 2 11.29 -3.97 -6.19
C ARG A 2 11.35 -5.29 -5.46
N ASP A 3 12.22 -5.35 -4.47
CA ASP A 3 12.43 -6.53 -3.66
C ASP A 3 11.08 -6.98 -3.10
N TYR A 4 10.83 -8.29 -3.12
CA TYR A 4 9.68 -8.89 -2.47
C TYR A 4 9.80 -8.65 -0.97
N SER A 5 9.32 -7.51 -0.50
CA SER A 5 9.27 -7.23 0.92
C SER A 5 8.16 -8.09 1.52
N GLU A 6 8.57 -9.06 2.35
CA GLU A 6 7.65 -9.89 3.14
C GLU A 6 6.73 -10.81 2.31
N GLY A 7 7.17 -11.22 1.11
CA GLY A 7 6.45 -12.17 0.26
C GLY A 7 5.42 -11.56 -0.69
N PHE A 8 5.34 -10.23 -0.73
CA PHE A 8 4.46 -9.50 -1.64
C PHE A 8 5.24 -8.45 -2.43
N ALA A 9 4.76 -8.13 -3.64
CA ALA A 9 5.25 -7.04 -4.46
C ALA A 9 4.09 -6.14 -4.88
N CYS A 10 4.30 -4.83 -4.85
CA CYS A 10 3.35 -3.87 -5.41
C CYS A 10 3.65 -3.65 -6.90
N VAL A 11 2.65 -3.93 -7.72
CA VAL A 11 2.69 -3.78 -9.18
C VAL A 11 1.73 -2.69 -9.62
N GLN A 12 2.10 -1.98 -10.68
CA GLN A 12 1.25 -0.96 -11.27
C GLN A 12 0.86 -1.41 -12.68
N LYS A 13 -0.44 -1.45 -12.95
CA LYS A 13 -1.02 -1.77 -14.25
C LYS A 13 -2.10 -0.75 -14.58
N ASP A 14 -2.04 -0.16 -15.77
CA ASP A 14 -3.04 0.82 -16.25
C ASP A 14 -3.31 1.97 -15.25
N SER A 15 -2.24 2.50 -14.63
CA SER A 15 -2.29 3.54 -13.58
C SER A 15 -2.93 3.12 -12.25
N VAL A 16 -3.23 1.84 -12.08
CA VAL A 16 -3.79 1.26 -10.85
C VAL A 16 -2.76 0.36 -10.20
N TRP A 17 -2.66 0.42 -8.89
CA TRP A 17 -1.76 -0.41 -8.10
C TRP A 17 -2.48 -1.62 -7.52
N SER A 18 -1.82 -2.77 -7.55
CA SER A 18 -2.24 -4.00 -6.89
C SER A 18 -1.06 -4.65 -6.20
N PHE A 19 -1.36 -5.55 -5.27
CA PHE A 19 -0.35 -6.39 -4.63
C PHE A 19 -0.42 -7.78 -5.24
N ILE A 20 0.73 -8.32 -5.57
CA ILE A 20 0.88 -9.70 -6.02
C ILE A 20 1.76 -10.44 -5.02
N ASP A 21 1.53 -11.74 -4.89
CA ASP A 21 2.43 -12.61 -4.15
C ASP A 21 3.64 -13.05 -5.00
N ILE A 22 4.46 -13.95 -4.44
CA ILE A 22 5.62 -14.53 -5.13
C ILE A 22 5.26 -15.39 -6.35
N TRP A 23 4.01 -15.85 -6.45
CA TRP A 23 3.50 -16.63 -7.59
C TRP A 23 2.94 -15.72 -8.68
N GLY A 24 2.79 -14.42 -8.40
CA GLY A 24 2.25 -13.44 -9.32
C GLY A 24 0.72 -13.33 -9.27
N ASP A 25 0.09 -13.98 -8.29
CA ASP A 25 -1.35 -13.93 -8.11
C ASP A 25 -1.74 -12.63 -7.40
N GLU A 26 -2.79 -11.96 -7.92
CA GLU A 26 -3.32 -10.75 -7.30
C GLU A 26 -3.92 -11.06 -5.93
N GLN A 27 -3.42 -10.35 -4.93
CA GLN A 27 -3.85 -10.52 -3.55
C GLN A 27 -4.97 -9.52 -3.20
N PHE A 28 -5.90 -9.99 -2.37
CA PHE A 28 -7.07 -9.27 -1.86
C PHE A 28 -8.12 -8.83 -2.89
N ASN A 29 -7.87 -9.06 -4.19
CA ASN A 29 -8.70 -8.56 -5.29
C ASN A 29 -9.03 -7.06 -5.13
N LYS A 30 -8.10 -6.29 -4.55
CA LYS A 30 -8.23 -4.85 -4.31
C LYS A 30 -7.31 -4.08 -5.24
N ARG A 31 -7.80 -2.93 -5.66
CA ARG A 31 -7.12 -2.01 -6.57
C ARG A 31 -6.98 -0.67 -5.88
N PHE A 32 -5.78 -0.13 -5.91
CA PHE A 32 -5.41 1.09 -5.21
C PHE A 32 -4.97 2.15 -6.20
N LYS A 33 -5.22 3.42 -5.85
CA LYS A 33 -4.70 4.57 -6.60
C LYS A 33 -3.21 4.73 -6.40
N LEU A 34 -2.74 4.51 -5.17
CA LEU A 34 -1.35 4.52 -4.77
C LEU A 34 -1.14 3.32 -3.85
N ALA A 35 -0.02 2.64 -4.03
CA ALA A 35 0.41 1.59 -3.13
C ALA A 35 1.94 1.63 -2.99
N ASP A 36 2.43 1.27 -1.82
CA ASP A 36 3.86 1.15 -1.54
C ASP A 36 4.18 -0.20 -0.93
N SER A 37 5.45 -0.60 -1.00
CA SER A 37 5.93 -1.90 -0.54
C SER A 37 5.67 -2.11 0.95
N PHE A 38 5.43 -3.36 1.31
CA PHE A 38 5.31 -3.76 2.71
C PHE A 38 6.63 -3.56 3.46
N LYS A 39 6.53 -3.16 4.72
CA LYS A 39 7.64 -3.07 5.68
C LYS A 39 7.11 -3.23 7.09
N ASN A 40 7.66 -4.21 7.82
CA ASN A 40 7.22 -4.58 9.16
C ASN A 40 5.74 -4.98 9.20
N GLY A 41 5.28 -5.73 8.20
CA GLY A 41 3.91 -6.21 8.05
C GLY A 41 2.90 -5.17 7.56
N LEU A 42 3.35 -3.95 7.22
CA LEU A 42 2.48 -2.84 6.82
C LEU A 42 2.85 -2.29 5.43
N GLY A 43 1.88 -2.09 4.55
CA GLY A 43 2.04 -1.45 3.24
C GLY A 43 1.23 -0.16 3.19
N TRP A 44 1.70 0.86 2.48
CA TRP A 44 0.87 2.05 2.25
C TRP A 44 -0.11 1.78 1.10
N ALA A 45 -1.35 2.21 1.22
CA ALA A 45 -2.35 2.09 0.18
C ALA A 45 -3.39 3.21 0.24
N SER A 46 -3.95 3.58 -0.92
CA SER A 46 -5.08 4.49 -1.03
C SER A 46 -6.12 3.99 -2.03
N GLU A 47 -7.40 4.08 -1.67
CA GLU A 47 -8.51 3.71 -2.55
C GLU A 47 -8.59 4.58 -3.82
N LEU A 48 -9.18 4.02 -4.87
CA LEU A 48 -9.36 4.70 -6.16
C LEU A 48 -10.21 5.97 -6.07
N ASP A 49 -11.23 5.93 -5.22
CA ASP A 49 -12.16 7.04 -4.97
C ASP A 49 -11.62 8.09 -3.98
N GLY A 50 -10.44 7.85 -3.40
CA GLY A 50 -9.88 8.69 -2.33
C GLY A 50 -10.69 8.65 -1.03
N SER A 51 -11.55 7.64 -0.83
CA SER A 51 -12.35 7.50 0.38
C SER A 51 -11.51 7.12 1.59
N LYS A 52 -10.51 6.26 1.39
CA LYS A 52 -9.62 5.76 2.43
C LYS A 52 -8.18 5.76 1.92
N ARG A 53 -7.27 6.05 2.82
CA ARG A 53 -5.82 5.89 2.62
C ARG A 53 -5.17 5.59 3.96
N GLY A 54 -4.06 4.89 3.94
CA GLY A 54 -3.32 4.55 5.14
C GLY A 54 -2.47 3.31 4.99
N TYR A 55 -2.21 2.66 6.11
CA TYR A 55 -1.41 1.45 6.16
C TYR A 55 -2.29 0.21 6.23
N ILE A 56 -2.08 -0.71 5.29
CA ILE A 56 -2.72 -2.01 5.22
C ILE A 56 -1.79 -3.11 5.73
N ASN A 57 -2.36 -4.16 6.33
CA ASN A 57 -1.63 -5.38 6.69
C ASN A 57 -1.49 -6.33 5.47
N ILE A 58 -0.77 -7.44 5.67
CA ILE A 58 -0.61 -8.51 4.66
C ILE A 58 -1.91 -9.26 4.32
N MET A 59 -3.04 -8.89 4.91
CA MET A 59 -4.39 -9.35 4.54
C MET A 59 -5.15 -8.29 3.72
N GLY A 60 -4.51 -7.16 3.41
CA GLY A 60 -5.12 -6.06 2.68
C GLY A 60 -6.14 -5.26 3.49
N GLU A 61 -6.11 -5.36 4.81
CA GLU A 61 -6.99 -4.64 5.73
C GLU A 61 -6.29 -3.41 6.28
N TYR A 62 -7.01 -2.29 6.39
CA TYR A 62 -6.44 -1.06 6.96
C TYR A 62 -6.28 -1.18 8.47
N GLU A 63 -5.05 -1.31 8.92
CA GLU A 63 -4.68 -1.23 10.35
C GLU A 63 -4.65 0.23 10.81
N ILE A 64 -4.21 1.13 9.92
CA ILE A 64 -4.11 2.56 10.21
C ILE A 64 -4.79 3.31 9.08
N LEU A 65 -5.89 3.99 9.40
CA LEU A 65 -6.55 4.92 8.49
C LEU A 65 -6.02 6.32 8.75
N ILE A 66 -5.60 6.99 7.68
CA ILE A 66 -5.17 8.38 7.74
C ILE A 66 -6.35 9.30 7.39
N PRO A 67 -6.62 10.32 8.21
CA PRO A 67 -7.65 11.32 7.92
C PRO A 67 -7.45 11.98 6.56
N LYS A 68 -8.55 12.31 5.88
CA LYS A 68 -8.49 12.97 4.57
C LYS A 68 -7.91 14.38 4.68
N GLU A 69 -8.07 15.00 5.83
CA GLU A 69 -7.65 16.35 6.16
C GLU A 69 -6.15 16.43 6.46
N ALA A 70 -5.46 15.30 6.64
CA ALA A 70 -4.03 15.27 6.88
C ALA A 70 -3.25 15.67 5.61
N GLU A 71 -2.63 16.85 5.63
CA GLU A 71 -1.82 17.34 4.51
C GLU A 71 -0.40 16.74 4.48
N THR A 72 0.11 16.30 5.64
CA THR A 72 1.46 15.75 5.77
C THR A 72 1.44 14.50 6.63
N ILE A 73 2.13 13.46 6.15
CA ILE A 73 2.29 12.19 6.85
C ILE A 73 3.77 11.87 6.87
N ILE A 74 4.31 11.62 8.06
CA ILE A 74 5.71 11.21 8.22
C ILE A 74 5.71 9.71 8.47
N ASP A 75 6.24 8.94 7.51
CA ASP A 75 6.44 7.51 7.68
C ASP A 75 7.78 7.27 8.38
N LEU A 76 7.69 7.06 9.69
CA LEU A 76 8.84 6.79 10.55
C LEU A 76 9.53 5.45 10.20
N ARG A 77 8.86 4.55 9.47
CA ARG A 77 9.48 3.27 9.05
C ARG A 77 10.53 3.50 7.97
N TRP A 78 10.38 4.57 7.19
CA TRP A 78 11.29 4.95 6.12
C TRP A 78 12.02 6.27 6.38
N ASN A 79 11.70 6.94 7.50
CA ASN A 79 12.15 8.30 7.81
C ASN A 79 11.93 9.27 6.63
N ARG A 80 10.76 9.19 5.98
CA ARG A 80 10.39 10.00 4.79
C ARG A 80 8.96 10.52 4.86
N PHE A 81 8.67 11.55 4.09
CA PHE A 81 7.32 12.04 3.87
C PHE A 81 6.53 11.09 2.96
N VAL A 82 5.25 10.91 3.27
CA VAL A 82 4.29 10.23 2.42
C VAL A 82 3.20 11.27 2.06
N GLN A 83 3.04 11.55 0.77
CA GLN A 83 1.98 12.42 0.22
C GLN A 83 0.96 11.58 -0.54
#